data_AF-A0A553ZMM7-F1
#
_entry.id   AF-A0A553ZMM7-F1
#
_cell.length_a   1.000
_cell.length_b   1.000
_cell.length_c   1.000
_cell.angle_alpha   90.00
_cell.angle_beta   90.00
_cell.angle_gamma   90.00
#
_symmetry.space_group_name_H-M   'P 1'
#
loop_
_entity.id
_entity.type
_entity.pdbx_description
1 polymer ?
#
loop_
_entity_poly.entity_id
_entity_poly.type
_entity_poly.pdbx_seq_one_letter_code
_entity_poly.pdbx_strand_id
1 'polypeptide(L)'
;MARDTYATPAAFYGALKHKAQLMARSEGVPVADVLSSFFFSRLVARVFHAQPDAWIVKGGHALLMRYAAAARLSRDIDIQRSAGGEIGEAVADFLKAAAHDLDDYMSFTPTRTSMHENGAAGAKQIFRVHVGTHEVGVVKVDVVTGHAPSAAPDVRRIAPLIDLAWPADWPKARLYPIVNHLADKVCAMYERHQGSPSSRYRDLADILLISQRENVDGRYAQLALRTEARLRRLTRAPGVDLVLPSAFQPPGPAWPDRYPAAARQVPGLQGCITWKEAAMAAEASSLRCWPQARPATGMPQRPSGKHGPSRMAPGCPVVTQSRPIRSLRERVNGPRTCLLPRGAPDRRLSPCAPTSRPLPPGPVRHPAGRTAPGPVSQDRQMCVVPRSDQWP
;
A
#
# COMPACT_ATOMS: atom_id res chain seq x y z
N MET A 1 -12.76 -11.45 -31.08
CA MET A 1 -13.51 -10.42 -30.31
C MET A 1 -12.73 -9.13 -30.44
N ALA A 2 -13.38 -7.99 -30.67
CA ALA A 2 -12.68 -6.70 -30.60
C ALA A 2 -12.11 -6.53 -29.18
N ARG A 3 -10.91 -5.97 -29.04
CA ARG A 3 -10.44 -5.53 -27.72
C ARG A 3 -11.30 -4.31 -27.33
N ASP A 4 -11.84 -4.28 -26.12
CA ASP A 4 -12.49 -3.09 -25.54
C ASP A 4 -11.43 -2.05 -25.12
N THR A 5 -10.57 -1.68 -26.06
CA THR A 5 -9.48 -0.71 -25.95
C THR A 5 -9.96 0.69 -26.31
N TYR A 6 -9.37 1.70 -25.68
CA TYR A 6 -9.56 3.09 -26.11
C TYR A 6 -8.82 3.36 -27.43
N ALA A 7 -9.41 4.14 -28.33
CA ALA A 7 -8.80 4.46 -29.62
C ALA A 7 -7.59 5.40 -29.53
N THR A 8 -7.44 6.14 -28.41
CA THR A 8 -6.32 7.06 -28.19
C THR A 8 -5.89 7.09 -26.72
N PRO A 9 -4.62 7.46 -26.43
CA PRO A 9 -4.15 7.72 -25.06
C PRO A 9 -5.01 8.77 -24.32
N ALA A 10 -5.47 9.81 -25.03
CA ALA A 10 -6.31 10.86 -24.46
C ALA A 10 -7.70 10.35 -24.04
N ALA A 11 -8.31 9.45 -24.83
CA ALA A 11 -9.59 8.83 -24.48
C ALA A 11 -9.45 7.91 -23.25
N PHE A 12 -8.37 7.12 -23.19
CA PHE A 12 -8.04 6.30 -22.01
C PHE A 12 -7.87 7.17 -20.75
N TYR A 13 -7.02 8.21 -20.81
CA TYR A 13 -6.79 9.06 -19.64
C TYR A 13 -8.05 9.85 -19.23
N GLY A 14 -8.87 10.27 -20.19
CA GLY A 14 -10.17 10.88 -19.93
C GLY A 14 -11.11 9.96 -19.13
N ALA A 15 -11.24 8.70 -19.54
CA ALA A 15 -12.05 7.70 -18.83
C ALA A 15 -11.49 7.38 -17.43
N LEU A 16 -10.17 7.19 -17.33
CA LEU A 16 -9.46 6.97 -16.06
C LEU A 16 -9.70 8.12 -15.07
N LYS A 17 -9.51 9.37 -15.52
CA LYS A 17 -9.72 10.58 -14.73
C LYS A 17 -11.18 10.76 -14.32
N HIS A 18 -12.13 10.47 -15.20
CA HIS A 18 -13.56 10.54 -14.88
C HIS A 18 -13.96 9.55 -13.78
N LYS A 19 -13.50 8.29 -13.89
CA LYS A 19 -13.73 7.26 -12.86
C LYS A 19 -13.04 7.60 -11.53
N ALA A 20 -11.80 8.10 -11.58
CA ALA A 20 -11.10 8.59 -10.39
C ALA A 20 -11.86 9.73 -9.69
N GLN A 21 -12.47 10.66 -10.45
CA GLN A 21 -13.28 11.74 -9.90
C GLN A 21 -14.59 11.26 -9.25
N LEU A 22 -15.25 10.24 -9.82
CA LEU A 22 -16.44 9.64 -9.22
C LEU A 22 -16.12 9.01 -7.86
N MET A 23 -15.07 8.19 -7.81
CA MET A 23 -14.60 7.53 -6.60
C MET A 23 -14.07 8.51 -5.54
N ALA A 24 -13.30 9.52 -5.94
CA ALA A 24 -12.82 10.56 -5.04
C ALA A 24 -13.98 11.29 -4.32
N ARG A 25 -15.12 11.48 -5.01
CA ARG A 25 -16.33 12.05 -4.42
C ARG A 25 -17.08 11.09 -3.51
N SER A 26 -17.12 9.78 -3.79
CA SER A 26 -17.80 8.82 -2.91
C SER A 26 -17.02 8.58 -1.61
N GLU A 27 -15.70 8.45 -1.69
CA GLU A 27 -14.85 8.12 -0.54
C GLU A 27 -14.31 9.36 0.21
N GLY A 28 -14.56 10.58 -0.29
CA GLY A 28 -14.08 11.82 0.33
C GLY A 28 -12.56 12.02 0.28
N VAL A 29 -11.89 11.45 -0.74
CA VAL A 29 -10.43 11.44 -0.88
C VAL A 29 -9.94 12.30 -2.06
N PRO A 30 -8.68 12.76 -2.08
CA PRO A 30 -8.15 13.52 -3.22
C PRO A 30 -8.09 12.69 -4.52
N VAL A 31 -8.58 13.26 -5.62
CA VAL A 31 -8.53 12.63 -6.98
C VAL A 31 -7.09 12.21 -7.34
N ALA A 32 -6.09 13.01 -6.94
CA ALA A 32 -4.69 12.71 -7.18
C ALA A 32 -4.20 11.45 -6.44
N ASP A 33 -4.67 11.17 -5.23
CA ASP A 33 -4.30 9.96 -4.49
C ASP A 33 -4.96 8.71 -5.14
N VAL A 34 -6.18 8.85 -5.67
CA VAL A 34 -6.90 7.78 -6.42
C VAL A 34 -6.22 7.48 -7.76
N LEU A 35 -5.84 8.50 -8.53
CA LEU A 35 -5.07 8.34 -9.77
C LEU A 35 -3.69 7.71 -9.49
N SER A 36 -3.01 8.17 -8.43
CA SER A 36 -1.72 7.61 -8.03
C SER A 36 -1.82 6.12 -7.73
N SER A 37 -2.86 5.67 -7.01
CA SER A 37 -3.11 4.24 -6.77
C SER A 37 -3.20 3.41 -8.06
N PHE A 38 -3.84 3.93 -9.11
CA PHE A 38 -3.87 3.26 -10.41
C PHE A 38 -2.50 3.25 -11.10
N PHE A 39 -1.78 4.37 -11.07
CA PHE A 39 -0.42 4.46 -11.60
C PHE A 39 0.53 3.47 -10.92
N PHE A 40 0.49 3.39 -9.57
CA PHE A 40 1.23 2.38 -8.81
C PHE A 40 0.82 0.95 -9.20
N SER A 41 -0.48 0.69 -9.39
CA SER A 41 -0.95 -0.63 -9.81
C SER A 41 -0.39 -1.03 -11.19
N ARG A 42 -0.32 -0.10 -12.17
CA ARG A 42 0.27 -0.37 -13.49
C ARG A 42 1.80 -0.43 -13.48
N LEU A 43 2.48 0.30 -12.60
CA LEU A 43 3.93 0.14 -12.39
C LEU A 43 4.26 -1.24 -11.83
N VAL A 44 3.50 -1.70 -10.81
CA VAL A 44 3.65 -3.04 -10.26
C VAL A 44 3.28 -4.11 -11.29
N ALA A 45 2.27 -3.89 -12.13
CA ALA A 45 1.93 -4.82 -13.20
C ALA A 45 3.12 -5.07 -14.15
N ARG A 46 3.84 -4.00 -14.56
CA ARG A 46 5.05 -4.12 -15.39
C ARG A 46 6.12 -4.96 -14.72
N VAL A 47 6.39 -4.66 -13.45
CA VAL A 47 7.41 -5.35 -12.65
C VAL A 47 7.10 -6.84 -12.50
N PHE A 48 5.84 -7.22 -12.24
CA PHE A 48 5.44 -8.62 -12.06
C PHE A 48 5.18 -9.38 -13.35
N HIS A 49 4.96 -8.72 -14.49
CA HIS A 49 5.04 -9.39 -15.81
C HIS A 49 6.49 -9.67 -16.21
N ALA A 50 7.39 -8.70 -16.03
CA ALA A 50 8.79 -8.86 -16.39
C ALA A 50 9.57 -9.80 -15.46
N GLN A 51 9.28 -9.76 -14.15
CA GLN A 51 10.03 -10.45 -13.10
C GLN A 51 9.08 -10.96 -11.99
N PRO A 52 8.23 -11.96 -12.26
CA PRO A 52 7.12 -12.37 -11.38
C PRO A 52 7.53 -12.82 -9.97
N ASP A 53 8.77 -13.29 -9.79
CA ASP A 53 9.25 -13.86 -8.53
C ASP A 53 10.34 -13.04 -7.83
N ALA A 54 10.93 -12.05 -8.52
CA ALA A 54 12.05 -11.27 -8.01
C ALA A 54 11.65 -10.17 -7.00
N TRP A 55 10.35 -9.88 -6.86
CA TRP A 55 9.83 -8.74 -6.11
C TRP A 55 8.74 -9.10 -5.12
N ILE A 56 8.64 -8.33 -4.03
CA ILE A 56 7.58 -8.39 -3.02
C ILE A 56 7.09 -6.97 -2.72
N VAL A 57 5.78 -6.71 -2.85
CA VAL A 57 5.16 -5.43 -2.49
C VAL A 57 4.94 -5.35 -0.98
N LYS A 58 5.40 -4.26 -0.35
CA LYS A 58 5.26 -3.97 1.09
C LYS A 58 4.32 -2.77 1.34
N GLY A 59 4.20 -2.38 2.62
CA GLY A 59 3.64 -1.11 3.05
C GLY A 59 2.18 -0.85 2.68
N GLY A 60 1.78 0.43 2.63
CA GLY A 60 0.37 0.81 2.46
C GLY A 60 -0.27 0.24 1.18
N HIS A 61 0.50 0.15 0.10
CA HIS A 61 0.04 -0.43 -1.17
C HIS A 61 -0.21 -1.94 -1.08
N ALA A 62 0.57 -2.69 -0.30
CA ALA A 62 0.28 -4.11 -0.06
C ALA A 62 -1.04 -4.32 0.72
N LEU A 63 -1.44 -3.39 1.60
CA LEU A 63 -2.78 -3.45 2.24
C LEU A 63 -3.89 -3.08 1.26
N LEU A 64 -3.67 -2.10 0.40
CA LEU A 64 -4.62 -1.73 -0.65
C LEU A 64 -4.87 -2.91 -1.62
N MET A 65 -3.84 -3.67 -1.98
CA MET A 65 -3.97 -4.90 -2.78
C MET A 65 -4.62 -6.08 -2.02
N ARG A 66 -4.64 -6.05 -0.68
CA ARG A 66 -5.31 -7.09 0.14
C ARG A 66 -6.79 -6.79 0.38
N TYR A 67 -7.12 -5.54 0.69
CA TYR A 67 -8.42 -5.13 1.22
C TYR A 67 -9.19 -4.14 0.32
N ALA A 68 -8.62 -3.76 -0.84
CA ALA A 68 -9.20 -2.78 -1.76
C ALA A 68 -9.64 -1.51 -1.01
N ALA A 69 -10.85 -1.00 -1.26
CA ALA A 69 -11.39 0.22 -0.66
C ALA A 69 -11.43 0.24 0.89
N ALA A 70 -11.28 -0.90 1.56
CA ALA A 70 -11.21 -0.92 3.02
C ALA A 70 -9.88 -0.39 3.58
N ALA A 71 -8.79 -0.39 2.80
CA ALA A 71 -7.51 0.19 3.19
C ALA A 71 -7.40 1.66 2.76
N ARG A 72 -6.63 2.44 3.54
CA ARG A 72 -6.30 3.83 3.17
C ARG A 72 -5.44 3.89 1.90
N LEU A 73 -5.57 4.99 1.15
CA LEU A 73 -4.64 5.29 0.07
C LEU A 73 -3.22 5.55 0.62
N SER A 74 -2.20 5.23 -0.19
CA SER A 74 -0.79 5.47 0.09
C SER A 74 -0.17 6.33 -1.00
N ARG A 75 0.77 7.21 -0.64
CA ARG A 75 1.45 8.14 -1.57
C ARG A 75 2.82 7.67 -2.01
N ASP A 76 3.32 6.62 -1.38
CA ASP A 76 4.53 5.91 -1.72
C ASP A 76 4.17 4.42 -1.82
N ILE A 77 4.94 3.68 -2.63
CA ILE A 77 4.93 2.22 -2.68
C ILE A 77 6.28 1.68 -2.23
N ASP A 78 6.25 0.70 -1.35
CA ASP A 78 7.43 0.02 -0.83
C ASP A 78 7.59 -1.32 -1.57
N ILE A 79 8.77 -1.62 -2.11
CA ILE A 79 9.03 -2.87 -2.84
C ILE A 79 10.38 -3.48 -2.43
N GLN A 80 10.40 -4.79 -2.18
CA GLN A 80 11.58 -5.52 -1.74
C GLN A 80 12.05 -6.52 -2.81
N ARG A 81 13.36 -6.59 -3.08
CA ARG A 81 13.97 -7.63 -3.93
C ARG A 81 13.98 -8.96 -3.16
N SER A 82 13.36 -10.01 -3.70
CA SER A 82 13.23 -11.33 -3.06
C SER A 82 14.57 -11.97 -2.73
N ALA A 83 15.59 -11.75 -3.58
CA ALA A 83 16.92 -12.33 -3.44
C ALA A 83 17.87 -11.52 -2.53
N GLY A 84 17.45 -10.34 -2.03
CA GLY A 84 18.35 -9.41 -1.35
C GLY A 84 19.44 -8.86 -2.29
N GLY A 85 20.68 -8.82 -1.80
CA GLY A 85 21.84 -8.30 -2.52
C GLY A 85 22.03 -6.79 -2.39
N GLU A 86 22.88 -6.23 -3.23
CA GLU A 86 23.23 -4.81 -3.19
C GLU A 86 22.08 -3.90 -3.67
N ILE A 87 21.90 -2.76 -3.00
CA ILE A 87 20.80 -1.84 -3.31
C ILE A 87 20.92 -1.24 -4.72
N GLY A 88 22.14 -1.01 -5.21
CA GLY A 88 22.39 -0.54 -6.57
C GLY A 88 21.91 -1.52 -7.65
N GLU A 89 22.17 -2.81 -7.47
CA GLU A 89 21.65 -3.85 -8.36
C GLU A 89 20.13 -3.94 -8.30
N ALA A 90 19.55 -3.86 -7.10
CA ALA A 90 18.11 -3.91 -6.93
C ALA A 90 17.42 -2.74 -7.64
N VAL A 91 17.97 -1.52 -7.55
CA VAL A 91 17.46 -0.39 -8.33
C VAL A 91 17.59 -0.65 -9.83
N ALA A 92 18.72 -1.17 -10.32
CA ALA A 92 18.91 -1.46 -11.74
C ALA A 92 17.91 -2.52 -12.27
N ASP A 93 17.74 -3.64 -11.56
CA ASP A 93 16.76 -4.68 -11.88
C ASP A 93 15.32 -4.14 -11.85
N PHE A 94 15.00 -3.31 -10.85
CA PHE A 94 13.69 -2.70 -10.71
C PHE A 94 13.39 -1.72 -11.85
N LEU A 95 14.36 -0.88 -12.24
CA LEU A 95 14.23 0.03 -13.38
C LEU A 95 14.03 -0.74 -14.69
N LYS A 96 14.76 -1.84 -14.89
CA LYS A 96 14.59 -2.74 -16.03
C LYS A 96 13.20 -3.38 -16.06
N ALA A 97 12.67 -3.78 -14.91
CA ALA A 97 11.32 -4.35 -14.78
C ALA A 97 10.21 -3.30 -14.98
N ALA A 98 10.41 -2.08 -14.46
CA ALA A 98 9.51 -0.94 -14.61
C ALA A 98 9.44 -0.40 -16.04
N ALA A 99 10.47 -0.62 -16.86
CA ALA A 99 10.52 -0.25 -18.27
C ALA A 99 9.79 -1.24 -19.20
N HIS A 100 9.29 -2.36 -18.69
CA HIS A 100 8.50 -3.31 -19.48
C HIS A 100 7.22 -2.65 -20.00
N ASP A 101 7.01 -2.66 -21.32
CA ASP A 101 5.81 -2.13 -21.94
C ASP A 101 4.68 -3.16 -21.92
N LEU A 102 3.46 -2.69 -21.69
CA LEU A 102 2.22 -3.48 -21.63
C LEU A 102 1.19 -3.04 -22.67
N ASP A 103 1.58 -2.22 -23.66
CA ASP A 103 0.70 -1.74 -24.74
C ASP A 103 -0.54 -1.01 -24.19
N ASP A 104 -0.41 -0.34 -23.04
CA ASP A 104 -1.51 0.26 -22.25
C ASP A 104 -1.55 1.81 -22.33
N TYR A 105 -0.83 2.37 -23.30
CA TYR A 105 -0.51 3.80 -23.46
C TYR A 105 0.27 4.46 -22.31
N MET A 106 0.61 3.76 -21.23
CA MET A 106 1.35 4.33 -20.11
C MET A 106 2.86 4.15 -20.24
N SER A 107 3.63 5.08 -19.69
CA SER A 107 5.07 4.87 -19.47
C SER A 107 5.54 5.54 -18.17
N PHE A 108 6.63 5.01 -17.61
CA PHE A 108 7.18 5.42 -16.33
C PHE A 108 8.64 5.83 -16.51
N THR A 109 8.89 7.13 -16.64
CA THR A 109 10.24 7.66 -16.87
C THR A 109 10.93 7.89 -15.52
N PRO A 110 12.02 7.17 -15.19
CA PRO A 110 12.76 7.43 -13.97
C PRO A 110 13.44 8.80 -14.03
N THR A 111 13.44 9.52 -12.91
CA THR A 111 13.95 10.91 -12.85
C THR A 111 14.99 11.14 -11.76
N ARG A 112 14.79 10.56 -10.58
CA ARG A 112 15.73 10.69 -9.45
C ARG A 112 15.73 9.43 -8.61
N THR A 113 16.92 8.96 -8.30
CA THR A 113 17.20 7.96 -7.27
C THR A 113 17.90 8.67 -6.10
N SER A 114 17.56 8.32 -4.87
CA SER A 114 18.33 8.71 -3.69
C SER A 114 18.46 7.52 -2.74
N MET A 115 19.68 7.04 -2.54
CA MET A 115 20.00 5.99 -1.57
C MET A 115 19.79 6.49 -0.15
N HIS A 116 19.42 5.59 0.76
CA HIS A 116 19.27 5.84 2.18
C HIS A 116 19.46 4.55 2.99
N GLU A 117 19.78 4.71 4.27
CA GLU A 117 19.92 3.59 5.21
C GLU A 117 18.96 3.80 6.38
N ASN A 118 17.83 3.10 6.34
CA ASN A 118 16.78 3.17 7.36
C ASN A 118 16.55 1.77 7.96
N GLY A 119 17.60 1.22 8.59
CA GLY A 119 17.61 -0.15 9.13
C GLY A 119 17.88 -1.26 8.11
N ALA A 120 17.86 -0.92 6.82
CA ALA A 120 18.39 -1.70 5.69
C ALA A 120 18.81 -0.72 4.58
N ALA A 121 19.61 -1.21 3.63
CA ALA A 121 19.93 -0.44 2.43
C ALA A 121 18.67 -0.25 1.57
N GLY A 122 18.37 1.00 1.23
CA GLY A 122 17.16 1.41 0.52
C GLY A 122 17.43 2.52 -0.49
N ALA A 123 16.49 2.70 -1.41
CA ALA A 123 16.59 3.68 -2.47
C ALA A 123 15.20 4.23 -2.82
N LYS A 124 15.02 5.54 -2.61
CA LYS A 124 13.82 6.23 -3.07
C LYS A 124 13.96 6.58 -4.54
N GLN A 125 13.16 5.94 -5.39
CA GLN A 125 13.08 6.18 -6.83
C GLN A 125 11.82 7.00 -7.16
N ILE A 126 11.97 8.01 -8.03
CA ILE A 126 10.88 8.85 -8.53
C ILE A 126 10.70 8.63 -10.02
N PHE A 127 9.46 8.43 -10.47
CA PHE A 127 9.09 8.39 -11.89
C PHE A 127 8.08 9.47 -12.24
N ARG A 128 8.21 10.05 -13.43
CA ARG A 128 7.14 10.75 -14.13
C ARG A 128 6.28 9.72 -14.87
N VAL A 129 4.97 9.80 -14.69
CA VAL A 129 3.99 8.92 -15.33
C VAL A 129 3.46 9.64 -16.56
N HIS A 130 3.52 9.00 -17.72
CA HIS A 130 2.98 9.53 -18.96
C HIS A 130 1.82 8.67 -19.45
N VAL A 131 0.89 9.29 -20.19
CA VAL A 131 -0.09 8.61 -21.04
C VAL A 131 0.06 9.17 -22.45
N GLY A 132 0.52 8.33 -23.38
CA GLY A 132 1.06 8.80 -24.65
C GLY A 132 2.23 9.76 -24.41
N THR A 133 2.17 10.95 -24.99
CA THR A 133 3.19 12.01 -24.85
C THR A 133 2.97 12.95 -23.66
N HIS A 134 1.86 12.82 -22.92
CA HIS A 134 1.52 13.74 -21.84
C HIS A 134 1.92 13.21 -20.47
N GLU A 135 2.65 14.00 -19.68
CA GLU A 135 2.86 13.72 -18.26
C GLU A 135 1.54 13.91 -17.48
N VAL A 136 1.14 12.90 -16.71
CA VAL A 136 -0.13 12.85 -15.97
C VAL A 136 0.04 12.76 -14.46
N GLY A 137 1.26 12.53 -13.96
CA GLY A 137 1.53 12.48 -12.53
C GLY A 137 2.94 11.99 -12.20
N VAL A 138 3.18 11.80 -10.90
CA VAL A 138 4.47 11.36 -10.35
C VAL A 138 4.23 10.22 -9.36
N VAL A 139 5.01 9.15 -9.46
CA VAL A 139 5.00 8.03 -8.51
C VAL A 139 6.34 7.91 -7.80
N LYS A 140 6.28 7.56 -6.50
CA LYS A 140 7.43 7.42 -5.61
C LYS A 140 7.50 5.99 -5.11
N VAL A 141 8.61 5.33 -5.38
CA VAL A 141 8.89 3.96 -4.96
C VAL A 141 10.01 3.99 -3.94
N ASP A 142 9.87 3.25 -2.85
CA ASP A 142 10.98 2.89 -1.99
C ASP A 142 11.41 1.45 -2.30
N VAL A 143 12.59 1.30 -2.89
CA VAL A 143 13.19 -0.01 -3.21
C VAL A 143 14.08 -0.40 -2.05
N VAL A 144 13.94 -1.62 -1.51
CA VAL A 144 14.75 -2.09 -0.38
C VAL A 144 15.32 -3.49 -0.62
N THR A 145 16.56 -3.72 -0.18
CA THR A 145 17.16 -5.05 -0.09
C THR A 145 17.05 -5.59 1.33
N GLY A 146 15.79 -5.75 1.76
CA GLY A 146 15.46 -6.24 3.10
C GLY A 146 15.73 -7.74 3.29
N HIS A 147 15.77 -8.16 4.55
CA HIS A 147 15.86 -9.57 4.94
C HIS A 147 14.69 -10.39 4.39
N ALA A 148 14.94 -11.67 4.08
CA ALA A 148 13.88 -12.60 3.68
C ALA A 148 12.76 -12.63 4.74
N PRO A 149 11.47 -12.56 4.36
CA PRO A 149 10.37 -12.56 5.31
C PRO A 149 10.29 -13.89 6.07
N SER A 150 9.83 -13.86 7.32
CA SER A 150 9.70 -15.05 8.17
C SER A 150 8.51 -15.97 7.81
N ALA A 151 7.81 -15.68 6.72
CA ALA A 151 6.72 -16.47 6.16
C ALA A 151 6.72 -16.33 4.63
N ALA A 152 6.04 -17.26 3.93
CA ALA A 152 5.92 -17.19 2.48
C ALA A 152 5.08 -15.95 2.05
N PRO A 153 5.50 -15.20 1.01
CA PRO A 153 4.72 -14.09 0.47
C PRO A 153 3.32 -14.52 0.00
N ASP A 154 2.31 -13.70 0.26
CA ASP A 154 0.95 -13.95 -0.20
C ASP A 154 0.82 -13.58 -1.68
N VAL A 155 0.38 -14.50 -2.52
CA VAL A 155 0.22 -14.25 -3.96
C VAL A 155 -1.23 -13.85 -4.26
N ARG A 156 -1.44 -12.62 -4.74
CA ARG A 156 -2.78 -12.12 -5.14
C ARG A 156 -2.75 -11.49 -6.53
N ARG A 157 -3.83 -11.66 -7.30
CA ARG A 157 -4.02 -10.93 -8.56
C ARG A 157 -4.20 -9.44 -8.24
N ILE A 158 -3.49 -8.56 -8.94
CA ILE A 158 -3.68 -7.12 -8.80
C ILE A 158 -5.12 -6.81 -9.21
N ALA A 159 -5.84 -6.08 -8.34
CA ALA A 159 -7.13 -5.51 -8.63
C ALA A 159 -6.98 -3.99 -8.48
N PRO A 160 -7.05 -3.19 -9.57
CA PRO A 160 -6.98 -1.74 -9.46
C PRO A 160 -8.19 -1.24 -8.67
N LEU A 161 -8.01 -0.15 -7.92
CA LEU A 161 -9.13 0.49 -7.23
C LEU A 161 -10.12 1.11 -8.24
N ILE A 162 -9.61 1.64 -9.35
CA ILE A 162 -10.43 2.16 -10.45
C ILE A 162 -10.80 1.02 -11.41
N ASP A 163 -12.09 0.72 -11.49
CA ASP A 163 -12.64 -0.28 -12.41
C ASP A 163 -12.81 0.28 -13.84
N LEU A 164 -12.03 -0.29 -14.76
CA LEU A 164 -12.03 -0.05 -16.21
C LEU A 164 -11.97 -1.40 -16.93
N ALA A 165 -12.69 -1.52 -18.06
CA ALA A 165 -12.67 -2.73 -18.90
C ALA A 165 -11.28 -3.02 -19.51
N TRP A 166 -10.47 -1.98 -19.69
CA TRP A 166 -9.09 -2.07 -20.16
C TRP A 166 -8.23 -0.97 -19.49
N PRO A 167 -6.95 -1.23 -19.17
CA PRO A 167 -6.22 -2.50 -19.31
C PRO A 167 -6.74 -3.60 -18.38
N ALA A 168 -6.69 -4.85 -18.83
CA ALA A 168 -7.24 -6.04 -18.17
C ALA A 168 -6.20 -7.12 -17.81
N ASP A 169 -4.96 -6.94 -18.29
CA ASP A 169 -3.77 -7.80 -18.18
C ASP A 169 -3.16 -7.79 -16.76
N TRP A 170 -3.96 -7.83 -15.70
CA TRP A 170 -3.46 -7.69 -14.33
C TRP A 170 -2.78 -8.97 -13.81
N PRO A 171 -1.45 -8.95 -13.53
CA PRO A 171 -0.73 -10.14 -13.09
C PRO A 171 -1.00 -10.49 -11.63
N LYS A 172 -0.43 -11.60 -11.17
CA LYS A 172 -0.30 -11.91 -9.75
C LYS A 172 0.92 -11.18 -9.18
N ALA A 173 0.73 -10.47 -8.07
CA ALA A 173 1.80 -9.88 -7.28
C ALA A 173 2.05 -10.70 -6.01
N ARG A 174 3.31 -10.77 -5.60
CA ARG A 174 3.74 -11.27 -4.28
C ARG A 174 3.65 -10.13 -3.28
N LEU A 175 2.89 -10.32 -2.21
CA LEU A 175 2.67 -9.33 -1.16
C LEU A 175 3.40 -9.77 0.11
N TYR A 176 3.99 -8.80 0.82
CA TYR A 176 4.71 -9.03 2.07
C TYR A 176 3.81 -9.72 3.10
N PRO A 177 4.23 -10.84 3.72
CA PRO A 177 3.33 -11.67 4.53
C PRO A 177 2.70 -10.89 5.67
N ILE A 178 1.44 -11.18 5.98
CA ILE A 178 0.69 -10.34 6.91
C ILE A 178 1.29 -10.28 8.32
N VAL A 179 1.91 -11.38 8.78
CA VAL A 179 2.64 -11.43 10.07
C VAL A 179 3.88 -10.53 10.09
N ASN A 180 4.62 -10.45 8.98
CA ASN A 180 5.77 -9.56 8.86
C ASN A 180 5.30 -8.11 8.71
N HIS A 181 4.22 -7.86 7.98
CA HIS A 181 3.63 -6.53 7.87
C HIS A 181 3.15 -6.00 9.23
N LEU A 182 2.57 -6.86 10.07
CA LEU A 182 2.20 -6.53 11.45
C LEU A 182 3.46 -6.20 12.29
N ALA A 183 4.53 -7.00 12.15
CA ALA A 183 5.80 -6.77 12.84
C ALA A 183 6.44 -5.43 12.46
N ASP A 184 6.60 -5.14 11.16
CA ASP A 184 7.14 -3.87 10.64
C ASP A 184 6.39 -2.67 11.22
N LYS A 185 5.06 -2.75 11.30
CA LYS A 185 4.20 -1.66 11.82
C LYS A 185 4.31 -1.50 13.34
N VAL A 186 4.28 -2.59 14.10
CA VAL A 186 4.43 -2.52 15.57
C VAL A 186 5.81 -1.98 15.93
N CYS A 187 6.87 -2.42 15.25
CA CYS A 187 8.21 -1.89 15.45
C CYS A 187 8.27 -0.39 15.11
N ALA A 188 7.82 0.03 13.92
CA ALA A 188 7.84 1.43 13.52
C ALA A 188 6.93 2.34 14.37
N MET A 189 5.89 1.78 15.01
CA MET A 189 5.03 2.47 15.97
C MET A 189 5.73 2.74 17.32
N TYR A 190 6.65 1.88 17.75
CA TYR A 190 7.38 2.01 19.03
C TYR A 190 8.84 2.48 18.89
N GLU A 191 9.32 2.68 17.66
CA GLU A 191 10.59 3.37 17.41
C GLU A 191 10.60 4.80 17.96
N ARG A 192 11.76 5.20 18.47
CA ARG A 192 12.06 6.57 18.90
C ARG A 192 13.21 7.10 18.07
N HIS A 193 13.08 8.35 17.63
CA HIS A 193 14.09 9.07 16.86
C HIS A 193 14.57 10.26 17.69
N GLN A 194 15.85 10.28 18.05
CA GLN A 194 16.43 11.25 18.98
C GLN A 194 15.59 11.40 20.27
N GLY A 195 15.27 10.26 20.89
CA GLY A 195 14.40 10.14 22.07
C GLY A 195 12.90 10.38 21.83
N SER A 196 12.53 11.07 20.74
CA SER A 196 11.15 11.44 20.42
C SER A 196 10.30 10.24 20.01
N PRO A 197 9.07 10.09 20.54
CA PRO A 197 8.12 9.06 20.10
C PRO A 197 7.85 9.09 18.59
N SER A 198 7.62 7.91 18.01
CA SER A 198 7.09 7.76 16.65
C SER A 198 5.84 8.61 16.42
N SER A 199 5.76 9.25 15.24
CA SER A 199 4.58 9.99 14.76
C SER A 199 3.71 9.17 13.81
N ARG A 200 3.93 7.85 13.75
CA ARG A 200 3.27 6.93 12.79
C ARG A 200 1.87 6.52 13.23
N TYR A 201 1.02 7.49 13.58
CA TYR A 201 -0.36 7.29 14.04
C TYR A 201 -1.20 6.37 13.12
N ARG A 202 -0.93 6.40 11.81
CA ARG A 202 -1.57 5.54 10.80
C ARG A 202 -1.23 4.05 10.94
N ASP A 203 -0.06 3.70 11.49
CA ASP A 203 0.33 2.30 11.63
C ASP A 203 -0.55 1.58 12.66
N LEU A 204 -1.05 2.25 13.71
CA LEU A 204 -2.06 1.66 14.62
C LEU A 204 -3.41 1.43 13.91
N ALA A 205 -3.86 2.37 13.08
CA ALA A 205 -5.11 2.21 12.33
C ALA A 205 -5.01 1.08 11.29
N ASP A 206 -3.85 0.97 10.63
CA ASP A 206 -3.54 -0.14 9.73
C ASP A 206 -3.46 -1.49 10.48
N ILE A 207 -2.83 -1.54 11.68
CA ILE A 207 -2.78 -2.72 12.56
C ILE A 207 -4.20 -3.17 12.95
N LEU A 208 -5.06 -2.23 13.36
CA LEU A 208 -6.42 -2.54 13.78
C LEU A 208 -7.28 -3.01 12.60
N LEU A 209 -7.13 -2.42 11.40
CA LEU A 209 -7.75 -2.95 10.18
C LEU A 209 -7.31 -4.40 9.92
N ILE A 210 -6.02 -4.71 10.02
CA ILE A 210 -5.51 -6.08 9.85
C ILE A 210 -6.18 -7.03 10.86
N SER A 211 -6.28 -6.65 12.14
CA SER A 211 -6.94 -7.48 13.17
C SER A 211 -8.43 -7.72 12.93
N GLN A 212 -9.11 -6.84 12.20
CA GLN A 212 -10.53 -6.98 11.82
C GLN A 212 -10.73 -7.82 10.55
N ARG A 213 -9.69 -8.01 9.74
CA ARG A 213 -9.77 -8.66 8.41
C ARG A 213 -9.10 -10.05 8.37
N GLU A 214 -8.19 -10.33 9.28
CA GLU A 214 -7.29 -11.49 9.21
C GLU A 214 -7.31 -12.31 10.49
N ASN A 215 -7.39 -13.64 10.37
CA ASN A 215 -7.19 -14.55 11.49
C ASN A 215 -5.72 -15.01 11.53
N VAL A 216 -4.92 -14.38 12.39
CA VAL A 216 -3.48 -14.58 12.48
C VAL A 216 -3.12 -15.49 13.67
N ASP A 217 -2.33 -16.54 13.43
CA ASP A 217 -1.74 -17.34 14.51
C ASP A 217 -0.72 -16.49 15.28
N GLY A 218 -1.02 -16.24 16.57
CA GLY A 218 -0.21 -15.43 17.46
C GLY A 218 1.25 -15.91 17.58
N ARG A 219 1.55 -17.20 17.35
CA ARG A 219 2.91 -17.74 17.37
C ARG A 219 3.74 -17.21 16.20
N TYR A 220 3.18 -17.18 15.00
CA TYR A 220 3.85 -16.62 13.82
C TYR A 220 3.94 -15.09 13.91
N ALA A 221 2.91 -14.41 14.44
CA ALA A 221 2.97 -12.98 14.72
C ALA A 221 4.09 -12.62 15.72
N GLN A 222 4.17 -13.33 16.85
CA GLN A 222 5.23 -13.12 17.86
C GLN A 222 6.62 -13.46 17.31
N LEU A 223 6.77 -14.49 16.48
CA LEU A 223 8.04 -14.83 15.85
C LEU A 223 8.50 -13.74 14.86
N ALA A 224 7.58 -13.24 14.02
CA ALA A 224 7.85 -12.13 13.11
C ALA A 224 8.24 -10.86 13.88
N LEU A 225 7.47 -10.50 14.92
CA LEU A 225 7.73 -9.33 15.77
C LEU A 225 9.08 -9.40 16.48
N ARG A 226 9.44 -10.56 17.05
CA ARG A 226 10.76 -10.75 17.71
C ARG A 226 11.91 -10.72 16.72
N THR A 227 11.70 -11.27 15.52
CA THR A 227 12.70 -11.23 14.43
C THR A 227 12.94 -9.79 13.99
N GLU A 228 11.89 -9.06 13.64
CA GLU A 228 11.98 -7.66 13.17
C GLU A 228 12.57 -6.73 14.24
N ALA A 229 12.12 -6.86 15.50
CA ALA A 229 12.67 -6.08 16.61
C ALA A 229 14.15 -6.39 16.89
N ARG A 230 14.59 -7.64 16.68
CA ARG A 230 16.02 -8.00 16.75
C ARG A 230 16.80 -7.41 15.59
N LEU A 231 16.31 -7.52 14.36
CA LEU A 231 16.99 -6.98 13.17
C LEU A 231 17.19 -5.48 13.29
N ARG A 232 16.13 -4.71 13.58
CA ARG A 232 16.22 -3.25 13.80
C ARG A 232 17.20 -2.86 14.89
N ARG A 233 17.31 -3.65 15.98
CA ARG A 233 18.30 -3.38 17.04
C ARG A 233 19.74 -3.60 16.60
N LEU A 234 19.97 -4.50 15.64
CA LEU A 234 21.29 -4.78 15.07
C LEU A 234 21.68 -3.79 13.96
N THR A 235 20.71 -3.26 13.22
CA THR A 235 20.93 -2.38 12.05
C THR A 235 20.52 -0.92 12.27
N ARG A 236 20.25 -0.50 13.51
CA ARG A 236 19.80 0.86 13.83
C ARG A 236 20.84 1.93 13.51
N ALA A 237 20.36 3.03 12.93
CA ALA A 237 21.12 4.26 12.83
C ALA A 237 21.31 4.91 14.24
N PRO A 238 22.35 5.73 14.44
CA PRO A 238 22.54 6.50 15.67
C PRO A 238 21.31 7.36 16.02
N GLY A 239 20.90 7.31 17.29
CA GLY A 239 19.70 8.01 17.77
C GLY A 239 18.37 7.34 17.41
N VAL A 240 18.39 6.09 16.90
CA VAL A 240 17.17 5.27 16.75
C VAL A 240 17.13 4.17 17.82
N ASP A 241 16.08 4.19 18.63
CA ASP A 241 15.84 3.23 19.72
C ASP A 241 14.51 2.50 19.52
N LEU A 242 14.50 1.18 19.76
CA LEU A 242 13.29 0.36 19.73
C LEU A 242 13.12 -0.41 21.05
N VAL A 243 12.22 0.09 21.88
CA VAL A 243 11.76 -0.58 23.11
C VAL A 243 10.29 -0.93 22.93
N LEU A 244 10.02 -2.20 22.62
CA LEU A 244 8.66 -2.74 22.71
C LEU A 244 8.27 -2.81 24.20
N PRO A 245 7.12 -2.26 24.62
CA PRO A 245 6.58 -2.46 25.97
C PRO A 245 6.23 -3.93 26.26
N SER A 246 5.62 -4.23 27.41
CA SER A 246 5.11 -5.57 27.78
C SER A 246 3.59 -5.74 27.58
N ALA A 247 2.89 -4.64 27.33
CA ALA A 247 1.48 -4.55 26.94
C ALA A 247 1.29 -3.34 26.01
N PHE A 248 0.11 -3.18 25.41
CA PHE A 248 -0.17 -1.99 24.64
C PHE A 248 -0.18 -0.74 25.54
N GLN A 249 0.48 0.32 25.08
CA GLN A 249 0.47 1.65 25.68
C GLN A 249 0.70 2.69 24.59
N PRO A 250 0.25 3.95 24.72
CA PRO A 250 0.57 5.01 23.77
C PRO A 250 2.09 5.15 23.61
N PRO A 251 2.65 5.13 22.39
CA PRO A 251 4.09 5.34 22.17
C PRO A 251 4.59 6.72 22.67
N GLY A 252 3.71 7.72 22.74
CA GLY A 252 3.98 9.05 23.29
C GLY A 252 2.70 9.84 23.61
N PRO A 253 2.83 10.97 24.33
CA PRO A 253 1.67 11.70 24.89
C PRO A 253 0.73 12.29 23.83
N ALA A 254 1.21 12.59 22.63
CA ALA A 254 0.38 13.12 21.55
C ALA A 254 -0.49 12.04 20.83
N TRP A 255 -0.30 10.75 21.12
CA TRP A 255 -1.01 9.68 20.40
C TRP A 255 -2.53 9.71 20.56
N PRO A 256 -3.11 9.91 21.76
CA PRO A 256 -4.56 10.00 21.94
C PRO A 256 -5.23 11.07 21.07
N ASP A 257 -4.62 12.25 20.95
CA ASP A 257 -5.19 13.38 20.22
C ASP A 257 -4.99 13.28 18.70
N ARG A 258 -3.85 12.72 18.28
CA ARG A 258 -3.45 12.68 16.85
C ARG A 258 -3.94 11.42 16.13
N TYR A 259 -4.15 10.33 16.84
CA TYR A 259 -4.64 9.07 16.28
C TYR A 259 -5.99 9.17 15.54
N PRO A 260 -7.04 9.84 16.07
CA PRO A 260 -8.35 9.89 15.41
C PRO A 260 -8.33 10.51 14.00
N ALA A 261 -7.41 11.44 13.73
CA ALA A 261 -7.23 12.02 12.40
C ALA A 261 -6.56 11.04 11.41
N ALA A 262 -5.78 10.08 11.91
CA ALA A 262 -5.20 9.00 11.13
C ALA A 262 -6.18 7.84 10.91
N ALA A 263 -6.96 7.48 11.94
CA ALA A 263 -7.97 6.42 11.88
C ALA A 263 -9.04 6.69 10.81
N ARG A 264 -9.55 7.93 10.73
CA ARG A 264 -10.53 8.35 9.70
C ARG A 264 -10.02 8.26 8.26
N GLN A 265 -8.72 8.05 8.02
CA GLN A 265 -8.17 7.85 6.67
C GLN A 265 -8.32 6.41 6.19
N VAL A 266 -8.72 5.46 7.06
CA VAL A 266 -8.87 4.03 6.76
C VAL A 266 -10.36 3.69 6.61
N PRO A 267 -10.93 3.61 5.40
CA PRO A 267 -12.39 3.59 5.22
C PRO A 267 -13.06 2.32 5.76
N GLY A 268 -12.33 1.19 5.76
CA GLY A 268 -12.84 -0.09 6.21
C GLY A 268 -12.56 -0.44 7.67
N LEU A 269 -12.06 0.51 8.47
CA LEU A 269 -11.84 0.34 9.91
C LEU A 269 -13.16 0.55 10.65
N GLN A 270 -13.67 -0.51 11.29
CA GLN A 270 -14.97 -0.48 12.00
C GLN A 270 -14.75 -0.19 13.48
N GLY A 271 -15.40 0.85 14.00
CA GLY A 271 -15.07 1.40 15.33
C GLY A 271 -13.61 1.86 15.38
N CYS A 272 -13.01 1.90 16.58
CA CYS A 272 -11.60 2.24 16.76
C CYS A 272 -11.21 3.62 16.18
N ILE A 273 -12.15 4.55 16.01
CA ILE A 273 -11.87 5.90 15.49
C ILE A 273 -11.40 6.81 16.63
N THR A 274 -11.96 6.65 17.83
CA THR A 274 -11.46 7.30 19.03
C THR A 274 -10.24 6.56 19.59
N TRP A 275 -9.38 7.27 20.33
CA TRP A 275 -8.27 6.64 21.04
C TRP A 275 -8.74 5.56 22.03
N LYS A 276 -9.85 5.81 22.76
CA LYS A 276 -10.36 4.87 23.76
C LYS A 276 -10.73 3.53 23.14
N GLU A 277 -11.48 3.54 22.03
CA GLU A 277 -11.84 2.31 21.30
C GLU A 277 -10.61 1.60 20.75
N ALA A 278 -9.68 2.35 20.14
CA ALA A 278 -8.46 1.80 19.56
C ALA A 278 -7.54 1.17 20.60
N ALA A 279 -7.40 1.79 21.79
CA ALA A 279 -6.64 1.26 22.90
C ALA A 279 -7.24 -0.04 23.44
N MET A 280 -8.56 -0.07 23.70
CA MET A 280 -9.25 -1.30 24.13
C MET A 280 -9.11 -2.45 23.11
N ALA A 281 -9.26 -2.14 21.82
CA ALA A 281 -9.09 -3.12 20.74
C ALA A 281 -7.63 -3.60 20.61
N ALA A 282 -6.66 -2.70 20.76
CA ALA A 282 -5.24 -3.03 20.72
C ALA A 282 -4.81 -3.86 21.94
N GLU A 283 -5.32 -3.59 23.14
CA GLU A 283 -5.10 -4.40 24.35
C GLU A 283 -5.68 -5.81 24.20
N ALA A 284 -6.95 -5.92 23.75
CA ALA A 284 -7.60 -7.21 23.50
C ALA A 284 -6.85 -8.04 22.43
N SER A 285 -6.28 -7.38 21.42
CA SER A 285 -5.45 -8.02 20.38
C SER A 285 -4.04 -8.35 20.86
N SER A 286 -3.49 -7.55 21.79
CA SER A 286 -2.14 -7.73 22.34
C SER A 286 -2.00 -9.05 23.11
N LEU A 287 -3.07 -9.55 23.72
CA LEU A 287 -3.12 -10.88 24.34
C LEU A 287 -2.69 -12.02 23.38
N ARG A 288 -2.76 -11.82 22.05
CA ARG A 288 -2.37 -12.80 21.02
C ARG A 288 -0.99 -12.52 20.42
N CYS A 289 -0.69 -11.25 20.10
CA CYS A 289 0.47 -10.88 19.28
C CYS A 289 1.65 -10.30 20.07
N TRP A 290 1.44 -9.88 21.31
CA TRP A 290 2.47 -9.20 22.11
C TRP A 290 3.45 -10.21 22.73
N PRO A 291 4.76 -9.88 22.88
CA PRO A 291 5.66 -10.69 23.70
C PRO A 291 5.18 -10.73 25.16
N GLN A 292 4.44 -11.78 25.50
CA GLN A 292 4.17 -12.10 26.91
C GLN A 292 5.51 -12.26 27.62
N ALA A 293 5.69 -11.52 28.72
CA ALA A 293 6.77 -11.80 29.65
C ALA A 293 6.60 -13.25 30.12
N ARG A 294 7.59 -14.11 29.89
CA ARG A 294 7.65 -15.36 30.65
C ARG A 294 7.73 -14.94 32.13
N PRO A 295 6.87 -15.45 33.03
CA PRO A 295 7.17 -15.34 34.45
C PRO A 295 8.58 -15.90 34.63
N ALA A 296 9.39 -15.25 35.47
CA ALA A 296 10.75 -15.71 35.73
C ALA A 296 10.66 -17.13 36.30
N THR A 297 10.86 -18.13 35.43
CA THR A 297 10.97 -19.53 35.84
C THR A 297 12.28 -19.62 36.59
N GLY A 298 12.19 -19.43 37.90
CA GLY A 298 13.28 -19.66 38.82
C GLY A 298 13.86 -21.02 38.51
N MET A 299 15.15 -21.05 38.20
CA MET A 299 15.87 -22.28 37.91
C MET A 299 15.60 -23.24 39.09
N PRO A 300 14.95 -24.40 38.89
CA PRO A 300 14.82 -25.37 39.95
C PRO A 300 16.25 -25.81 40.30
N GLN A 301 16.70 -25.43 41.50
CA GLN A 301 18.01 -25.85 41.98
C GLN A 301 18.03 -27.38 41.97
N ARG A 302 18.94 -27.96 41.20
CA ARG A 302 19.15 -29.42 41.21
C ARG A 302 19.60 -29.82 42.62
N PRO A 303 18.91 -30.75 43.29
CA PRO A 303 19.51 -31.45 44.41
C PRO A 303 20.75 -32.20 43.93
N SER A 304 21.82 -32.15 44.72
CA SER A 304 23.04 -32.92 44.50
C SER A 304 22.72 -34.42 44.51
N GLY A 305 23.25 -35.15 43.52
CA GLY A 305 22.91 -36.55 43.31
C GLY A 305 23.68 -37.54 44.19
N LYS A 306 23.18 -38.78 44.24
CA LYS A 306 23.98 -39.99 44.46
C LYS A 306 23.60 -41.04 43.41
N HIS A 307 24.56 -41.86 43.00
CA HIS A 307 24.44 -42.78 41.87
C HIS A 307 23.79 -44.13 42.24
N GLY A 308 23.23 -44.79 41.23
CA GLY A 308 22.88 -46.22 41.24
C GLY A 308 22.51 -46.66 39.80
N PRO A 309 23.23 -47.61 39.16
CA PRO A 309 23.00 -47.93 37.75
C PRO A 309 22.01 -49.09 37.57
N SER A 310 21.13 -49.02 36.56
CA SER A 310 20.47 -50.23 36.05
C SER A 310 19.98 -50.12 34.59
N ARG A 311 20.64 -50.94 33.75
CA ARG A 311 20.13 -51.74 32.61
C ARG A 311 19.42 -51.08 31.41
N MET A 312 19.75 -51.64 30.24
CA MET A 312 19.23 -51.32 28.90
C MET A 312 18.02 -52.17 28.48
N ALA A 313 17.36 -51.69 27.40
CA ALA A 313 16.63 -52.44 26.36
C ALA A 313 15.13 -52.78 26.64
N PRO A 314 14.34 -53.10 25.59
CA PRO A 314 14.08 -52.21 24.43
C PRO A 314 12.60 -52.20 23.94
N GLY A 315 12.25 -51.26 23.05
CA GLY A 315 11.30 -51.53 21.94
C GLY A 315 9.89 -50.88 21.95
N CYS A 316 9.67 -50.00 20.95
CA CYS A 316 8.46 -49.84 20.09
C CYS A 316 7.03 -49.63 20.69
N PRO A 317 6.02 -49.21 19.86
CA PRO A 317 6.07 -48.71 18.48
C PRO A 317 5.47 -47.29 18.27
N VAL A 318 5.61 -46.80 17.05
CA VAL A 318 4.88 -45.65 16.48
C VAL A 318 3.38 -45.95 16.38
N VAL A 319 2.52 -44.98 16.71
CA VAL A 319 1.10 -44.98 16.31
C VAL A 319 0.84 -43.80 15.38
N THR A 320 0.49 -44.13 14.13
CA THR A 320 -0.08 -43.21 13.13
C THR A 320 -1.61 -43.36 13.08
N GLN A 321 -2.28 -42.45 12.33
CA GLN A 321 -3.73 -42.42 12.03
C GLN A 321 -4.64 -41.91 13.17
N SER A 322 -5.74 -41.19 12.97
CA SER A 322 -6.33 -40.39 11.84
C SER A 322 -7.45 -39.49 12.46
N ARG A 323 -8.27 -38.63 11.82
CA ARG A 323 -8.73 -38.36 10.43
C ARG A 323 -8.93 -36.83 10.24
N PRO A 324 -8.99 -36.28 9.00
CA PRO A 324 -9.25 -34.86 8.75
C PRO A 324 -10.72 -34.47 8.96
N ILE A 325 -10.96 -33.24 9.45
CA ILE A 325 -12.31 -32.65 9.54
C ILE A 325 -12.72 -32.06 8.18
N ARG A 326 -13.96 -32.34 7.76
CA ARG A 326 -14.53 -31.89 6.48
C ARG A 326 -14.59 -30.38 6.37
N SER A 327 -14.23 -29.86 5.19
CA SER A 327 -14.54 -28.48 4.79
C SER A 327 -16.03 -28.32 4.49
N LEU A 328 -16.66 -27.30 5.10
CA LEU A 328 -17.97 -26.84 4.67
C LEU A 328 -17.79 -25.95 3.43
N ARG A 329 -18.35 -26.37 2.30
CA ARG A 329 -18.52 -25.50 1.13
C ARG A 329 -19.82 -24.71 1.32
N GLU A 330 -19.72 -23.44 1.64
CA GLU A 330 -20.88 -22.54 1.50
C GLU A 330 -21.09 -22.15 0.04
N ARG A 331 -22.35 -22.05 -0.35
CA ARG A 331 -22.79 -21.98 -1.75
C ARG A 331 -22.96 -20.54 -2.17
N VAL A 332 -22.43 -20.21 -3.34
CA VAL A 332 -22.77 -18.97 -4.06
C VAL A 332 -24.24 -19.03 -4.45
N ASN A 333 -25.04 -18.09 -3.95
CA ASN A 333 -26.41 -17.86 -4.43
C ASN A 333 -26.43 -16.69 -5.42
N GLY A 334 -26.98 -16.92 -6.61
CA GLY A 334 -27.21 -15.91 -7.63
C GLY A 334 -28.37 -14.96 -7.31
N PRO A 335 -28.62 -13.96 -8.18
CA PRO A 335 -29.52 -12.85 -7.91
C PRO A 335 -30.99 -13.27 -7.89
N ARG A 336 -31.76 -12.73 -6.93
CA ARG A 336 -33.22 -12.89 -6.87
C ARG A 336 -33.90 -11.93 -7.84
N THR A 337 -34.71 -12.48 -8.74
CA THR A 337 -35.70 -11.76 -9.53
C THR A 337 -36.90 -11.36 -8.64
N CYS A 338 -37.27 -10.08 -8.65
CA CYS A 338 -38.54 -9.63 -8.06
C CYS A 338 -39.63 -9.65 -9.12
N LEU A 339 -40.68 -10.46 -8.91
CA LEU A 339 -41.93 -10.35 -9.67
C LEU A 339 -42.80 -9.23 -9.10
N LEU A 340 -43.40 -8.43 -9.98
CA LEU A 340 -44.54 -7.56 -9.69
C LEU A 340 -45.85 -8.28 -10.05
N PRO A 341 -46.94 -8.12 -9.28
CA PRO A 341 -48.25 -8.65 -9.63
C PRO A 341 -48.94 -7.80 -10.72
N ARG A 342 -49.79 -8.44 -11.53
CA ARG A 342 -50.51 -7.82 -12.65
C ARG A 342 -51.86 -7.23 -12.21
N GLY A 343 -52.23 -6.10 -12.82
CA GLY A 343 -53.60 -5.58 -12.88
C GLY A 343 -53.74 -4.65 -14.09
N ALA A 344 -54.68 -4.95 -14.99
CA ALA A 344 -54.98 -4.21 -16.23
C ALA A 344 -56.41 -3.60 -16.13
N PRO A 345 -56.95 -2.75 -17.04
CA PRO A 345 -56.69 -2.74 -18.49
C PRO A 345 -56.55 -1.38 -19.22
N ASP A 346 -55.75 -1.45 -20.29
CA ASP A 346 -55.94 -0.91 -21.65
C ASP A 346 -56.83 0.33 -21.89
N ARG A 347 -56.20 1.43 -22.35
CA ARG A 347 -56.79 2.37 -23.32
C ARG A 347 -55.74 2.79 -24.36
N ARG A 348 -56.06 2.55 -25.63
CA ARG A 348 -55.28 2.91 -26.82
C ARG A 348 -55.29 4.43 -27.07
N LEU A 349 -54.14 5.03 -27.36
CA LEU A 349 -54.02 6.22 -28.20
C LEU A 349 -52.72 6.16 -29.02
N SER A 350 -52.81 6.58 -30.29
CA SER A 350 -51.72 6.61 -31.27
C SER A 350 -50.74 7.78 -31.06
N PRO A 351 -49.52 7.74 -31.62
CA PRO A 351 -48.50 8.77 -31.37
C PRO A 351 -48.72 10.04 -32.20
N CYS A 352 -48.76 11.20 -31.54
CA CYS A 352 -48.55 12.50 -32.17
C CYS A 352 -47.09 12.93 -31.99
N ALA A 353 -46.43 13.27 -33.10
CA ALA A 353 -45.18 14.01 -33.07
C ALA A 353 -45.42 15.49 -32.73
N PRO A 354 -44.42 16.16 -32.14
CA PRO A 354 -44.20 17.56 -32.45
C PRO A 354 -42.78 17.80 -32.98
N THR A 355 -42.73 18.43 -34.14
CA THR A 355 -41.54 19.03 -34.74
C THR A 355 -41.00 20.18 -33.88
N SER A 356 -39.69 20.24 -33.68
CA SER A 356 -39.00 21.48 -33.27
C SER A 356 -37.71 21.65 -34.08
N ARG A 357 -37.69 22.69 -34.93
CA ARG A 357 -36.51 23.08 -35.73
C ARG A 357 -35.45 23.74 -34.85
N PRO A 358 -34.15 23.66 -35.21
CA PRO A 358 -33.09 24.43 -34.55
C PRO A 358 -33.21 25.94 -34.87
N LEU A 359 -32.77 26.77 -33.91
CA LEU A 359 -32.69 28.23 -34.04
C LEU A 359 -31.51 28.66 -34.94
N PRO A 360 -31.61 29.79 -35.67
CA PRO A 360 -30.52 30.32 -36.49
C PRO A 360 -29.43 31.01 -35.64
N PRO A 361 -28.19 31.11 -36.15
CA PRO A 361 -27.09 31.79 -35.45
C PRO A 361 -27.28 33.31 -35.40
N GLY A 362 -26.92 33.91 -34.25
CA GLY A 362 -26.93 35.37 -34.06
C GLY A 362 -25.78 36.09 -34.78
N PRO A 363 -25.89 37.44 -34.96
CA PRO A 363 -25.01 38.19 -35.84
C PRO A 363 -23.61 38.44 -35.26
N VAL A 364 -22.60 38.36 -36.13
CA VAL A 364 -21.22 38.76 -35.87
C VAL A 364 -21.14 40.28 -35.71
N ARG A 365 -20.42 40.77 -34.69
CA ARG A 365 -20.00 42.17 -34.55
C ARG A 365 -18.48 42.29 -34.49
N HIS A 366 -17.90 42.92 -35.50
CA HIS A 366 -16.54 43.48 -35.41
C HIS A 366 -16.58 44.88 -34.78
N PRO A 367 -15.58 45.23 -33.96
CA PRO A 367 -15.11 46.60 -33.81
C PRO A 367 -13.80 46.82 -34.58
N ALA A 368 -13.62 48.03 -35.12
CA ALA A 368 -12.39 48.44 -35.79
C ALA A 368 -11.22 48.61 -34.81
N GLY A 369 -9.99 48.48 -35.32
CA GLY A 369 -8.78 48.42 -34.49
C GLY A 369 -8.17 49.77 -34.10
N ARG A 370 -7.05 49.70 -33.37
CA ARG A 370 -6.07 50.78 -33.18
C ARG A 370 -4.68 50.21 -32.84
N THR A 371 -3.69 50.58 -33.67
CA THR A 371 -2.30 50.90 -33.34
C THR A 371 -1.53 50.08 -32.28
N ALA A 372 -0.46 49.43 -32.71
CA ALA A 372 0.58 48.85 -31.85
C ALA A 372 1.55 49.92 -31.27
N PRO A 373 2.16 49.67 -30.10
CA PRO A 373 3.41 50.30 -29.66
C PRO A 373 4.64 49.47 -30.08
N GLY A 374 5.77 50.16 -30.28
CA GLY A 374 7.05 49.56 -30.74
C GLY A 374 7.87 48.83 -29.66
N PRO A 375 9.08 48.36 -30.01
CA PRO A 375 9.87 47.45 -29.18
C PRO A 375 10.56 48.16 -28.01
N VAL A 376 10.60 47.48 -26.85
CA VAL A 376 11.43 47.87 -25.70
C VAL A 376 12.79 47.17 -25.80
N SER A 377 13.86 47.95 -25.65
CA SER A 377 15.25 47.48 -25.72
C SER A 377 15.60 46.53 -24.57
N GLN A 378 16.42 45.53 -24.88
CA GLN A 378 17.14 44.74 -23.88
C GLN A 378 18.47 45.42 -23.57
N ASP A 379 18.53 46.18 -22.48
CA ASP A 379 19.78 46.47 -21.78
C ASP A 379 19.85 45.64 -20.50
N ARG A 380 20.77 44.67 -20.47
CA ARG A 380 21.27 44.10 -19.21
C ARG A 380 22.78 44.01 -19.26
N GLN A 381 23.40 44.89 -18.48
CA GLN A 381 24.82 44.97 -18.26
C GLN A 381 25.40 43.63 -17.79
N MET A 382 26.61 43.33 -18.24
CA MET A 382 27.51 42.42 -17.55
C MET A 382 27.86 43.00 -16.18
N CYS A 383 27.63 42.25 -15.11
CA CYS A 383 28.29 42.49 -13.83
C CYS A 383 29.26 41.34 -13.54
N VAL A 384 30.54 41.71 -13.48
CA VAL A 384 31.66 40.86 -13.12
C VAL A 384 31.58 40.45 -11.64
N VAL A 385 31.91 39.21 -11.32
CA VAL A 385 32.16 38.75 -9.94
C VAL A 385 33.67 38.66 -9.72
N PRO A 386 34.28 39.49 -8.85
CA PRO A 386 35.69 39.36 -8.49
C PRO A 386 35.91 38.29 -7.39
N ARG A 387 37.13 37.74 -7.37
CA ARG A 387 37.67 36.94 -6.26
C ARG A 387 38.43 37.84 -5.28
N SER A 388 38.30 37.59 -3.98
CA SER A 388 39.30 37.79 -2.91
C SER A 388 38.67 37.28 -1.60
N ASP A 389 39.18 36.23 -0.96
CA ASP A 389 40.36 36.17 -0.07
C ASP A 389 40.10 36.61 1.39
N GLN A 390 40.23 35.60 2.29
CA GLN A 390 40.92 35.58 3.59
C GLN A 390 40.58 36.57 4.73
N TRP A 391 40.09 35.98 5.86
CA TRP A 391 40.51 36.16 7.28
C TRP A 391 40.40 37.57 7.93
N PRO A 392 40.44 37.73 9.27
CA PRO A 392 40.73 36.76 10.35
C PRO A 392 39.52 36.10 11.02
#